data_AF-A0A5K0VLC1-F1
#
_entry.id   AF-A0A5K0VLC1-F1
#
_cell.length_a   1.000
_cell.length_b   1.000
_cell.length_c   1.000
_cell.angle_alpha   90.00
_cell.angle_beta   90.00
_cell.angle_gamma   90.00
#
_symmetry.space_group_name_H-M   'P 1'
#
loop_
_entity.id
_entity.type
_entity.pdbx_description
1 polymer ?
#
loop_
_entity_poly.entity_id
_entity_poly.type
_entity_poly.pdbx_seq_one_letter_code
_entity_poly.pdbx_strand_id
1 'polypeptide(L)'
;YLDRDLAKLVEDDPPAIMLLFEPKGRPEDEDNTFYIQSKKNMCVGCGEKSHYLRYRIIPSCYRLHFPEHLKSHRSHDIVLLCVDCHEVAHAAAEKYKKQIAVEFGIPLFVQKIQDSGDERSKLEKAQDEWKSKGGGVSPLQLRTAAMALLRHGSMMPSERREELTS
;
A
#
# COMPACT_ATOMS: atom_id res chain seq x y z
N TYR A 1 5.42 1.85 -28.28
CA TYR A 1 5.96 0.50 -27.98
C TYR A 1 6.59 -0.10 -29.21
N LEU A 2 5.91 -0.10 -30.36
CA LEU A 2 6.46 -0.47 -31.67
C LEU A 2 7.67 0.40 -32.05
N ASP A 3 7.54 1.74 -32.02
CA ASP A 3 8.65 2.68 -32.33
C ASP A 3 9.86 2.61 -31.39
N ARG A 4 9.74 1.88 -30.28
CA ARG A 4 10.80 1.73 -29.28
C ARG A 4 11.42 0.33 -29.28
N ASP A 5 11.09 -0.51 -30.27
CA ASP A 5 11.48 -1.93 -30.34
C ASP A 5 11.11 -2.74 -29.08
N LEU A 6 10.05 -2.34 -28.38
CA LEU A 6 9.57 -2.99 -27.17
C LEU A 6 8.38 -3.93 -27.43
N ALA A 7 7.84 -3.93 -28.65
CA ALA A 7 6.73 -4.77 -29.06
C ALA A 7 6.80 -5.08 -30.56
N LYS A 8 6.17 -6.17 -30.99
CA LYS A 8 5.92 -6.52 -32.39
C LYS A 8 4.42 -6.53 -32.66
N LEU A 9 4.03 -6.09 -33.85
CA LEU A 9 2.65 -6.21 -34.31
C LEU A 9 2.36 -7.69 -34.64
N VAL A 10 1.21 -8.19 -34.20
CA VAL A 10 0.79 -9.60 -34.38
C VAL A 10 -0.43 -9.69 -35.29
N GLU A 11 -1.38 -8.77 -35.15
CA GLU A 11 -2.57 -8.65 -35.99
C GLU A 11 -2.81 -7.17 -36.32
N ASP A 12 -3.33 -6.91 -37.52
CA ASP A 12 -3.70 -5.57 -37.97
C ASP A 12 -5.18 -5.22 -37.69
N ASP A 13 -6.08 -6.21 -37.58
CA ASP A 13 -7.51 -5.98 -37.33
C ASP A 13 -8.20 -7.11 -36.52
N PRO A 14 -8.57 -6.87 -35.23
CA PRO A 14 -8.25 -5.68 -34.46
C PRO A 14 -6.73 -5.61 -34.17
N PRO A 15 -6.13 -4.42 -34.12
CA PRO A 15 -4.68 -4.28 -33.99
C PRO A 15 -4.20 -4.85 -32.64
N ALA A 16 -3.38 -5.91 -32.71
CA ALA A 16 -2.81 -6.58 -31.56
C ALA A 16 -1.28 -6.50 -31.58
N ILE A 17 -0.67 -6.18 -30.43
CA ILE A 17 0.78 -6.09 -30.27
C ILE A 17 1.27 -7.07 -29.19
N MET A 18 2.40 -7.72 -29.44
CA MET A 18 3.09 -8.58 -28.49
C MET A 18 4.30 -7.87 -27.92
N LEU A 19 4.38 -7.76 -26.60
CA LEU A 19 5.55 -7.19 -25.91
C LEU A 19 6.74 -8.13 -26.03
N LEU A 20 7.92 -7.58 -26.28
CA LEU A 20 9.18 -8.35 -26.40
C LEU A 20 9.89 -8.57 -25.06
N PHE A 21 9.31 -8.08 -23.97
CA PHE A 21 9.84 -8.19 -22.63
C PHE A 21 8.79 -8.78 -21.70
N GLU A 22 9.26 -9.43 -20.64
CA GLU A 22 8.38 -9.95 -19.60
C GLU A 22 7.88 -8.79 -18.72
N PRO A 23 6.56 -8.50 -18.70
CA PRO A 23 6.02 -7.47 -17.83
C PRO A 23 6.25 -7.88 -16.37
N LYS A 24 6.68 -6.92 -15.53
CA LYS A 24 7.01 -7.14 -14.10
C LYS A 24 5.81 -7.53 -13.20
N GLY A 25 4.65 -7.78 -13.78
CA GLY A 25 3.47 -8.23 -13.06
C GLY A 25 2.46 -8.81 -14.03
N ARG A 26 2.32 -10.13 -14.05
CA ARG A 26 1.17 -10.79 -14.68
C ARG A 26 -0.01 -10.80 -13.70
N PRO A 27 -1.25 -10.85 -14.20
CA PRO A 27 -2.44 -11.05 -13.37
C PRO A 27 -2.38 -12.32 -12.51
N GLU A 28 -1.58 -13.29 -12.93
CA GLU A 28 -1.46 -14.64 -12.34
C GLU A 28 -0.36 -14.74 -11.26
N ASP A 29 0.60 -13.81 -11.22
CA ASP A 29 1.81 -13.94 -10.37
C ASP A 29 1.60 -13.58 -8.89
N GLU A 30 0.47 -12.96 -8.58
CA GLU A 30 0.02 -12.68 -7.21
C GLU A 30 -1.50 -12.90 -7.23
N ASP A 31 -2.12 -13.44 -6.19
CA ASP A 31 -3.58 -13.43 -5.99
C ASP A 31 -4.09 -11.96 -5.91
N ASN A 32 -4.05 -11.27 -7.02
CA ASN A 32 -4.26 -9.85 -7.24
C ASN A 32 -5.67 -9.63 -7.82
N THR A 33 -6.63 -10.47 -7.42
CA THR A 33 -8.04 -10.32 -7.75
C THR A 33 -8.52 -8.89 -7.50
N PHE A 34 -8.02 -8.23 -6.45
CA PHE A 34 -8.28 -6.82 -6.17
C PHE A 34 -7.82 -5.83 -7.27
N TYR A 35 -6.70 -6.10 -7.94
CA TYR A 35 -6.16 -5.25 -9.01
C TYR A 35 -6.77 -5.55 -10.38
N ILE A 36 -7.24 -6.78 -10.57
CA ILE A 36 -7.84 -7.26 -11.83
C ILE A 36 -9.37 -7.01 -11.85
N GLN A 37 -9.99 -6.82 -10.68
CA GLN A 37 -11.40 -6.48 -10.57
C GLN A 37 -11.72 -5.13 -11.22
N SER A 38 -12.76 -5.13 -12.05
CA SER A 38 -13.36 -3.92 -12.60
C SER A 38 -13.92 -3.05 -11.47
N LYS A 39 -13.29 -1.90 -11.23
CA LYS A 39 -13.74 -0.92 -10.24
C LYS A 39 -14.68 0.08 -10.89
N LYS A 40 -15.82 0.33 -10.26
CA LYS A 40 -16.77 1.35 -10.71
C LYS A 40 -16.23 2.73 -10.31
N ASN A 41 -16.28 3.67 -11.25
CA ASN A 41 -15.92 5.05 -11.02
C ASN A 41 -17.08 5.80 -10.36
N MET A 42 -17.19 5.69 -9.04
CA MET A 42 -18.23 6.33 -8.23
C MET A 42 -17.73 6.66 -6.84
N CYS A 43 -18.36 7.62 -6.18
CA CYS A 43 -18.13 7.94 -4.78
C CYS A 43 -18.44 6.72 -3.90
N VAL A 44 -17.49 6.29 -3.06
CA VAL A 44 -17.70 5.17 -2.14
C VAL A 44 -18.54 5.54 -0.91
N GLY A 45 -18.75 6.83 -0.65
CA GLY A 45 -19.57 7.33 0.45
C GLY A 45 -21.06 7.38 0.11
N CYS A 46 -21.42 8.01 -1.01
CA CYS A 46 -22.82 8.26 -1.40
C CYS A 46 -23.25 7.57 -2.71
N GLY A 47 -22.33 6.98 -3.48
CA GLY A 47 -22.64 6.35 -4.77
C GLY A 47 -22.72 7.29 -5.98
N GLU A 48 -22.46 8.59 -5.78
CA GLU A 48 -22.46 9.59 -6.85
C GLU A 48 -21.49 9.22 -7.98
N LYS A 49 -21.94 9.34 -9.23
CA LYS A 49 -21.15 8.95 -10.42
C LYS A 49 -20.48 10.15 -11.09
N SER A 50 -20.86 11.36 -10.71
CA SER A 50 -20.31 12.60 -11.24
C SER A 50 -19.32 13.23 -10.25
N HIS A 51 -18.27 13.90 -10.76
CA HIS A 51 -17.33 14.73 -9.99
C HIS A 51 -16.77 14.10 -8.68
N TYR A 52 -15.94 13.07 -8.82
CA TYR A 52 -15.21 12.46 -7.70
C TYR A 52 -13.72 12.80 -7.72
N LEU A 53 -13.14 12.94 -6.53
CA LEU A 53 -11.73 13.18 -6.25
C LEU A 53 -11.10 11.94 -5.62
N ARG A 54 -9.79 11.79 -5.79
CA ARG A 54 -9.02 10.76 -5.10
C ARG A 54 -8.74 11.20 -3.68
N TYR A 55 -9.34 10.51 -2.71
CA TYR A 55 -9.12 10.72 -1.29
C TYR A 55 -8.17 9.68 -0.72
N ARG A 56 -7.18 10.11 0.07
CA ARG A 56 -6.27 9.22 0.80
C ARG A 56 -6.80 9.00 2.20
N ILE A 57 -7.12 7.75 2.54
CA ILE A 57 -7.58 7.36 3.87
C ILE A 57 -6.46 7.58 4.88
N ILE A 58 -5.21 7.23 4.53
CA ILE A 58 -4.06 7.39 5.41
C ILE A 58 -3.42 8.76 5.17
N PRO A 59 -3.37 9.65 6.19
CA PRO A 59 -2.69 10.93 6.08
C PRO A 59 -1.20 10.78 5.78
N SER A 60 -0.66 11.71 4.98
CA SER A 60 0.75 11.71 4.59
C SER A 60 1.71 11.74 5.78
N CYS A 61 1.36 12.43 6.87
CA CYS A 61 2.17 12.48 8.09
C CYS A 61 2.42 11.09 8.70
N TYR A 62 1.42 10.21 8.71
CA TYR A 62 1.60 8.82 9.19
C TYR A 62 2.25 7.94 8.14
N ARG A 63 1.97 8.18 6.86
CA ARG A 63 2.54 7.40 5.76
C ARG A 63 4.07 7.46 5.72
N LEU A 64 4.69 8.55 6.19
CA LEU A 64 6.15 8.67 6.28
C LEU A 64 6.76 7.59 7.19
N HIS A 65 6.07 7.22 8.26
CA HIS A 65 6.53 6.23 9.23
C HIS A 65 6.24 4.77 8.81
N PHE A 66 5.54 4.55 7.69
CA PHE A 66 5.23 3.20 7.23
C PHE A 66 6.49 2.51 6.67
N PRO A 67 6.66 1.20 6.90
CA PRO A 67 7.73 0.45 6.26
C PRO A 67 7.54 0.39 4.74
N GLU A 68 8.63 0.28 4.00
CA GLU A 68 8.66 0.41 2.54
C GLU A 68 7.75 -0.59 1.80
N HIS A 69 7.62 -1.80 2.35
CA HIS A 69 6.73 -2.84 1.80
C HIS A 69 5.24 -2.50 1.86
N LEU A 70 4.82 -1.53 2.70
CA LEU A 70 3.46 -1.00 2.73
C LEU A 70 3.31 0.25 1.83
N LYS A 71 4.42 0.83 1.38
CA LYS A 71 4.44 2.04 0.53
C LYS A 71 4.46 1.72 -0.97
N SER A 72 5.08 0.60 -1.37
CA SER A 72 5.55 0.39 -2.75
C SER A 72 4.50 -0.04 -3.79
N HIS A 73 3.31 -0.52 -3.41
CA HIS A 73 2.47 -1.23 -4.38
C HIS A 73 0.97 -1.23 -4.09
N ARG A 74 0.39 -0.11 -3.68
CA ARG A 74 -0.90 -0.16 -2.98
C ARG A 74 -1.72 1.11 -3.17
N SER A 75 -2.67 1.10 -4.11
CA SER A 75 -3.78 2.07 -4.18
C SER A 75 -4.92 1.70 -3.21
N HIS A 76 -4.69 0.82 -2.23
CA HIS A 76 -5.75 0.36 -1.32
C HIS A 76 -6.21 1.46 -0.37
N ASP A 77 -5.35 2.40 -0.02
CA ASP A 77 -5.71 3.53 0.83
C ASP A 77 -6.25 4.72 0.04
N ILE A 78 -6.46 4.56 -1.27
CA ILE A 78 -7.01 5.59 -2.14
C ILE A 78 -8.43 5.19 -2.53
N VAL A 79 -9.39 6.04 -2.20
CA VAL A 79 -10.80 5.86 -2.55
C VAL A 79 -11.31 7.06 -3.35
N LEU A 80 -12.40 6.87 -4.08
CA LEU A 80 -13.07 7.95 -4.80
C LEU A 80 -14.18 8.52 -3.92
N LEU A 81 -14.18 9.84 -3.71
CA LEU A 81 -15.23 10.55 -2.97
C LEU A 81 -15.71 11.76 -3.79
N CYS A 82 -17.01 12.06 -3.75
CA CYS A 82 -17.52 13.36 -4.22
C CYS A 82 -17.05 14.49 -3.29
N VAL A 83 -17.25 15.74 -3.70
CA VAL A 83 -16.84 16.93 -2.93
C VAL A 83 -17.45 16.92 -1.52
N ASP A 84 -18.75 16.66 -1.40
CA ASP A 84 -19.44 16.67 -0.10
C ASP A 84 -18.90 15.58 0.84
N CYS A 85 -18.77 14.34 0.34
CA CYS A 85 -18.19 13.26 1.14
C CYS A 85 -16.71 13.50 1.45
N HIS A 86 -15.98 14.19 0.58
CA HIS A 86 -14.59 14.54 0.81
C HIS A 86 -14.46 15.50 2.00
N GLU A 87 -15.30 16.53 2.09
CA GLU A 87 -15.31 17.47 3.22
C GLU A 87 -15.64 16.77 4.54
N VAL A 88 -16.67 15.92 4.54
CA VAL A 88 -17.05 15.14 5.74
C VAL A 88 -15.93 14.21 6.16
N ALA A 89 -15.33 13.47 5.22
CA ALA A 89 -14.23 12.57 5.49
C ALA A 89 -13.00 13.32 6.01
N HIS A 90 -12.70 14.49 5.44
CA HIS A 90 -11.58 15.32 5.86
C HIS A 90 -11.79 15.86 7.28
N ALA A 91 -12.98 16.38 7.60
CA ALA A 91 -13.30 16.87 8.94
C ALA A 91 -13.23 15.75 10.00
N ALA A 92 -13.73 14.56 9.68
CA ALA A 92 -13.63 13.40 10.54
C ALA A 92 -12.16 12.96 10.73
N ALA A 93 -11.36 12.95 9.67
CA ALA A 93 -9.95 12.61 9.74
C ALA A 93 -9.15 13.60 10.60
N GLU A 94 -9.40 14.90 10.48
CA GLU A 94 -8.76 15.92 11.34
C GLU A 94 -9.14 15.76 12.81
N LYS A 95 -10.41 15.44 13.10
CA LYS A 95 -10.85 15.14 14.47
C LYS A 95 -10.12 13.92 15.03
N TYR A 96 -10.00 12.86 14.24
CA TYR A 96 -9.35 11.61 14.66
C TYR A 96 -7.83 11.78 14.83
N LYS A 97 -7.17 12.54 13.95
CA LYS A 97 -5.77 12.94 14.12
C LYS A 97 -5.55 13.61 15.47
N LYS A 98 -6.41 14.56 15.83
CA LYS A 98 -6.33 15.26 17.13
C LYS A 98 -6.45 14.31 18.31
N GLN A 99 -7.35 13.33 18.23
CA GLN A 99 -7.51 12.31 19.27
C GLN A 99 -6.26 11.42 19.39
N ILE A 100 -5.76 10.87 18.28
CA ILE A 100 -4.54 10.04 18.27
C ILE A 100 -3.35 10.83 18.82
N ALA A 101 -3.21 12.09 18.45
CA ALA A 101 -2.11 12.91 18.96
C ALA A 101 -2.13 13.08 20.47
N VAL A 102 -3.32 13.23 21.07
CA VAL A 102 -3.47 13.29 22.53
C VAL A 102 -3.18 11.93 23.16
N GLU A 103 -3.74 10.86 22.59
CA GLU A 103 -3.62 9.49 23.11
C GLU A 103 -2.18 8.97 23.10
N PHE A 104 -1.45 9.22 22.01
CA PHE A 104 -0.08 8.73 21.81
C PHE A 104 0.99 9.80 22.06
N GLY A 105 0.61 11.01 22.50
CA GLY A 105 1.53 12.11 22.75
C GLY A 105 2.29 12.60 21.52
N ILE A 106 1.71 12.47 20.32
CA ILE A 106 2.36 12.80 19.05
C ILE A 106 2.05 14.26 18.68
N PRO A 107 3.05 15.13 18.48
CA PRO A 107 2.81 16.53 18.13
C PRO A 107 2.19 16.65 16.72
N LEU A 108 0.99 17.24 16.63
CA LEU A 108 0.27 17.49 15.37
C LEU A 108 0.90 18.57 14.52
N PHE A 109 1.60 19.49 15.17
CA PHE A 109 2.33 20.57 14.54
C PHE A 109 3.80 20.28 14.75
N VAL A 110 4.56 20.21 13.65
CA VAL A 110 6.01 20.34 13.71
C VAL A 110 6.25 21.77 14.23
N GLN A 111 6.39 21.94 15.55
CA GLN A 111 7.02 23.15 16.06
C GLN A 111 8.37 23.21 15.37
N LYS A 112 8.64 24.31 14.64
CA LYS A 112 9.97 24.56 14.09
C LYS A 112 10.94 24.35 15.24
N ILE A 113 11.75 23.31 15.13
CA ILE A 113 12.87 23.09 16.03
C ILE A 113 13.75 24.32 15.83
N GLN A 114 13.73 25.24 16.77
CA GLN A 114 14.85 26.15 16.91
C GLN A 114 16.03 25.27 17.31
N ASP A 115 17.07 25.32 16.50
CA ASP A 115 18.35 24.65 16.77
C ASP A 115 18.81 25.02 18.17
N SER A 116 18.70 24.07 19.08
CA SER A 116 19.61 23.94 20.21
C SER A 116 19.96 22.47 20.27
N GLY A 117 21.18 22.17 19.82
CA GLY A 117 21.64 20.82 19.56
C GLY A 117 21.61 19.89 20.77
N ASP A 118 21.92 18.63 20.45
CA ASP A 118 22.44 17.61 21.37
C ASP A 118 21.53 16.43 21.78
N GLU A 119 20.52 16.05 20.98
CA GLU A 119 19.75 14.81 21.19
C GLU A 119 19.63 13.90 19.93
N ARG A 120 20.51 14.04 18.93
CA ARG A 120 20.57 13.11 17.78
C ARG A 120 21.33 11.81 18.07
N SER A 121 22.14 11.77 19.12
CA SER A 121 23.10 10.70 19.40
C SER A 121 22.51 9.48 20.13
N LYS A 122 21.26 9.54 20.62
CA LYS A 122 20.61 8.41 21.34
C LYS A 122 19.72 7.53 20.46
N LEU A 123 19.16 8.04 19.36
CA LEU A 123 18.25 7.26 18.51
C LEU A 123 19.01 6.36 17.51
N GLU A 124 20.20 6.76 17.08
CA GLU A 124 21.02 6.00 16.13
C GLU A 124 21.61 4.72 16.77
N LYS A 125 21.90 4.72 18.07
CA LYS A 125 22.46 3.54 18.76
C LYS A 125 21.47 2.39 18.92
N ALA A 126 20.17 2.66 19.00
CA ALA A 126 19.15 1.61 19.11
C ALA A 126 18.86 0.90 17.76
N GLN A 127 19.19 1.54 16.63
CA GLN A 127 18.98 0.96 15.30
C GLN A 127 20.10 0.00 14.88
N ASP A 128 21.32 0.18 15.39
CA ASP A 128 22.46 -0.68 15.05
C ASP A 128 22.47 -2.01 15.83
N GLU A 129 21.97 -2.03 17.08
CA GLU A 129 21.94 -3.28 17.86
C GLU A 129 20.92 -4.31 17.32
N TRP A 130 19.84 -3.88 16.66
CA TRP A 130 18.83 -4.81 16.10
C TRP A 130 19.27 -5.46 14.78
N LYS A 131 20.19 -4.85 14.03
CA LYS A 131 20.69 -5.39 12.75
C LYS A 131 21.67 -6.55 12.92
N SER A 132 22.24 -6.75 14.11
CA SER A 132 23.35 -7.70 14.29
C SER A 132 22.94 -9.14 14.63
N LYS A 133 21.64 -9.45 14.76
CA LYS A 133 21.16 -10.85 14.88
C LYS A 133 20.36 -11.23 13.63
N GLY A 134 21.08 -11.73 12.63
CA GLY A 134 20.55 -12.22 11.35
C GLY A 134 19.61 -13.42 11.49
N GLY A 135 18.38 -13.18 11.93
CA GLY A 135 17.29 -14.16 11.99
C GLY A 135 15.95 -13.57 11.54
N GLY A 136 15.97 -12.55 10.67
CA GLY A 136 14.76 -11.93 10.14
C GLY A 136 14.28 -12.62 8.86
N VAL A 137 12.99 -12.95 8.80
CA VAL A 137 12.33 -13.41 7.57
C VAL A 137 12.28 -12.25 6.57
N SER A 138 12.41 -12.53 5.27
CA SER A 138 12.38 -11.46 4.27
C SER A 138 11.03 -10.71 4.30
N PRO A 139 11.00 -9.41 3.97
CA PRO A 139 9.76 -8.63 3.93
C PRO A 139 8.67 -9.24 3.03
N LEU A 140 9.08 -9.94 1.97
CA LEU A 140 8.18 -10.66 1.08
C LEU A 140 7.52 -11.85 1.79
N GLN A 141 8.31 -12.65 2.52
CA GLN A 141 7.81 -13.79 3.30
C GLN A 141 6.89 -13.36 4.44
N LEU A 142 7.19 -12.26 5.12
CA LEU A 142 6.32 -11.65 6.14
C LEU A 142 4.96 -11.23 5.54
N ARG A 143 4.97 -10.57 4.38
CA ARG A 143 3.75 -10.20 3.66
C ARG A 143 2.94 -11.42 3.25
N THR A 144 3.58 -12.45 2.70
CA THR A 144 2.92 -13.70 2.29
C THR A 144 2.29 -14.42 3.49
N ALA A 145 3.02 -14.54 4.60
CA ALA A 145 2.50 -15.14 5.83
C ALA A 145 1.31 -14.36 6.41
N ALA A 146 1.39 -13.03 6.46
CA ALA A 146 0.29 -12.18 6.94
C ALA A 146 -0.97 -12.31 6.06
N MET A 147 -0.80 -12.36 4.73
CA MET A 147 -1.92 -12.55 3.80
C MET A 147 -2.53 -13.94 3.91
N ALA A 148 -1.73 -14.98 4.12
CA ALA A 148 -2.22 -16.34 4.35
C ALA A 148 -3.08 -16.43 5.63
N LEU A 149 -2.63 -15.80 6.72
CA LEU A 149 -3.38 -15.74 7.98
C LEU A 149 -4.71 -14.99 7.83
N LEU A 150 -4.74 -13.88 7.08
CA LEU A 150 -5.97 -13.14 6.83
C LEU A 150 -6.99 -13.94 6.00
N ARG A 151 -6.52 -14.80 5.11
CA ARG A 151 -7.37 -15.57 4.18
C ARG A 151 -7.86 -16.89 4.75
N HIS A 152 -7.02 -17.58 5.53
CA HIS A 152 -7.31 -18.93 6.01
C HIS A 152 -7.33 -19.05 7.54
N GLY A 153 -7.10 -17.95 8.27
CA GLY A 153 -7.05 -17.92 9.72
C GLY A 153 -5.89 -18.78 10.24
N SER A 154 -6.16 -19.62 11.24
CA SER A 154 -5.21 -20.59 11.79
C SER A 154 -5.16 -21.91 11.00
N MET A 155 -5.98 -22.08 9.95
CA MET A 155 -6.02 -23.30 9.16
C MET A 155 -5.09 -23.20 7.94
N MET A 156 -4.21 -24.19 7.78
CA MET A 156 -3.33 -24.28 6.62
C MET A 156 -4.12 -24.83 5.40
N PRO A 157 -4.01 -24.20 4.20
CA PRO A 157 -4.67 -24.68 2.98
C PRO A 157 -4.33 -26.14 2.66
N SER A 158 -5.30 -26.91 2.18
CA SER A 158 -5.17 -28.35 1.91
C SER A 158 -4.07 -28.67 0.90
N GLU A 159 -3.96 -27.89 -0.18
CA GLU A 159 -2.89 -28.03 -1.20
C GLU A 159 -1.49 -27.88 -0.58
N ARG A 160 -1.31 -26.92 0.34
CA ARG A 160 -0.04 -26.70 1.05
C ARG A 160 0.28 -27.82 2.04
N ARG A 161 -0.74 -28.46 2.62
CA ARG A 161 -0.58 -29.62 3.50
C ARG A 161 -0.10 -30.84 2.71
N GLU A 162 -0.68 -31.06 1.54
CA GLU A 162 -0.31 -32.15 0.64
C GLU A 162 1.14 -32.01 0.15
N GLU A 163 1.57 -30.81 -0.25
CA GLU A 163 2.95 -30.49 -0.63
C GLU A 163 3.99 -30.78 0.48
N LEU A 164 3.62 -30.66 1.75
CA LEU A 164 4.53 -30.86 2.89
C LEU A 164 4.56 -32.32 3.39
N THR A 165 3.61 -33.14 2.93
CA THR A 165 3.49 -34.56 3.29
C THR A 165 3.99 -35.50 2.18
N SER A 166 4.35 -34.96 1.00
CA SER A 166 5.02 -35.66 -0.11
C SER A 166 6.53 -35.46 -0.04
#